data_AF-A0A937ZJ17-F1
#
_entry.id   AF-A0A937ZJ17-F1
#
_cell.length_a   1.000
_cell.length_b   1.000
_cell.length_c   1.000
_cell.angle_alpha   90.00
_cell.angle_beta   90.00
_cell.angle_gamma   90.00
#
_symmetry.space_group_name_H-M   'P 1'
#
loop_
_entity.id
_entity.type
_entity.pdbx_description
1 polymer ?
#
loop_
_entity_poly.entity_id
_entity_poly.type
_entity_poly.pdbx_seq_one_letter_code
_entity_poly.pdbx_strand_id
1 'polypeptide(L)' 'MMDLLEKTRRFLWLFVELGFLTILSLILIYLILGDNSGGFVKSVADNVMKFAGGMPTPSLIGIGVILAIVYLVMQRLR' A
#
# COMPACT_ATOMS: atom_id res chain seq x y z
N MET A 1 -23.17 -17.85 2.56
CA MET A 1 -21.71 -18.00 2.36
C MET A 1 -21.15 -16.88 1.50
N MET A 2 -21.79 -16.55 0.38
CA MET A 2 -21.40 -15.41 -0.49
C MET A 2 -21.45 -14.05 0.22
N ASP A 3 -22.48 -13.76 1.02
CA ASP A 3 -22.60 -12.49 1.75
C ASP A 3 -21.49 -12.24 2.79
N LEU A 4 -20.98 -13.32 3.40
CA LEU A 4 -19.87 -13.22 4.35
C LEU A 4 -18.58 -12.87 3.59
N LEU A 5 -18.33 -13.52 2.46
CA LEU A 5 -17.17 -13.22 1.61
C LEU A 5 -17.20 -11.77 1.11
N GLU A 6 -18.37 -11.27 0.72
CA GLU A 6 -18.51 -9.87 0.27
C GLU A 6 -18.28 -8.86 1.39
N LYS A 7 -18.85 -9.11 2.58
CA LYS A 7 -18.62 -8.25 3.76
C LYS A 7 -17.15 -8.25 4.16
N THR A 8 -16.51 -9.42 4.20
CA THR A 8 -15.08 -9.54 4.51
C THR A 8 -14.24 -8.82 3.47
N ARG A 9 -14.52 -9.01 2.17
CA ARG A 9 -13.80 -8.30 1.08
C ARG A 9 -13.93 -6.78 1.24
N ARG A 10 -15.13 -6.28 1.49
CA ARG A 10 -15.38 -4.84 1.67
C ARG A 10 -14.65 -4.29 2.89
N PHE A 11 -14.65 -5.03 4.00
CA PHE A 11 -13.96 -4.63 5.22
C PHE A 11 -12.43 -4.61 5.03
N LEU A 12 -11.87 -5.64 4.39
CA LEU A 12 -10.44 -5.70 4.06
C LEU A 12 -10.03 -4.54 3.16
N TRP A 13 -10.84 -4.22 2.16
CA TRP A 13 -10.57 -3.10 1.27
C TRP A 13 -10.57 -1.76 2.02
N LEU A 14 -11.59 -1.51 2.85
CA LEU A 14 -11.66 -0.31 3.70
C LEU A 14 -10.43 -0.19 4.62
N PHE A 15 -10.00 -1.30 5.23
CA PHE A 15 -8.82 -1.33 6.09
C PHE A 15 -7.54 -0.97 5.31
N VAL A 16 -7.38 -1.50 4.10
CA VAL A 16 -6.25 -1.15 3.21
C VAL A 16 -6.28 0.32 2.82
N GLU A 17 -7.44 0.87 2.47
CA GLU A 17 -7.60 2.30 2.13
C GLU A 17 -7.23 3.19 3.32
N LEU A 18 -7.72 2.88 4.53
CA LEU A 18 -7.39 3.65 5.73
C LEU A 18 -5.91 3.53 6.09
N GLY A 19 -5.32 2.34 5.98
CA GLY A 19 -3.89 2.15 6.20
C GLY A 19 -3.04 2.95 5.22
N PHE A 20 -3.41 2.94 3.93
CA PHE A 20 -2.74 3.71 2.90
C PHE A 20 -2.83 5.22 3.15
N LEU A 21 -4.02 5.74 3.43
CA LEU A 21 -4.22 7.16 3.76
C LEU A 21 -3.40 7.56 4.99
N THR A 22 -3.34 6.71 6.01
CA THR A 22 -2.54 6.96 7.21
C THR A 22 -1.05 7.07 6.88
N ILE A 23 -0.51 6.13 6.11
CA ILE A 23 0.90 6.17 5.69
C ILE A 23 1.17 7.43 4.87
N LEU A 24 0.28 7.77 3.95
CA LEU A 24 0.41 8.97 3.11
C LEU A 24 0.41 10.25 3.95
N SER A 25 -0.49 10.36 4.93
CA SER A 25 -0.50 11.48 5.88
C SER A 25 0.80 11.56 6.70
N LEU A 26 1.34 10.44 7.17
CA LEU A 26 2.60 10.41 7.91
C LEU A 26 3.79 10.85 7.03
N ILE A 27 3.83 10.43 5.76
CA ILE A 27 4.83 10.89 4.80
C ILE A 27 4.71 12.40 4.60
N LEU A 28 3.50 12.95 4.43
CA LEU A 28 3.32 14.40 4.28
C LEU A 28 3.80 15.17 5.52
N ILE A 29 3.50 14.67 6.72
CA ILE A 29 4.01 15.26 7.97
C ILE A 29 5.54 15.21 7.99
N TYR A 30 6.15 14.08 7.61
CA TYR A 30 7.61 13.97 7.50
C TYR A 30 8.18 14.97 6.48
N LEU A 31 7.55 15.16 5.33
CA LEU A 31 8.01 16.11 4.31
C LEU A 31 7.96 17.56 4.78
N ILE A 32 7.00 17.92 5.65
CA ILE A 32 6.87 19.29 6.19
C ILE A 32 7.83 19.50 7.38
N LEU A 33 7.91 18.55 8.31
CA LEU A 33 8.66 18.72 9.57
C LEU A 33 10.09 18.17 9.52
N GLY A 34 10.41 17.32 8.55
CA GLY A 34 11.69 16.62 8.43
C GLY A 34 12.03 15.83 9.69
N ASP A 35 13.25 16.01 10.19
CA ASP A 35 13.75 15.36 11.41
C ASP A 35 12.97 15.74 12.68
N ASN A 36 12.23 16.85 12.67
CA ASN A 36 11.40 17.29 13.80
C ASN A 36 10.02 16.59 13.84
N SER A 37 9.72 15.69 12.91
CA SER A 37 8.43 14.97 12.82
C SER A 37 8.20 13.93 13.93
N GLY A 38 9.22 13.67 14.76
CA GLY A 38 9.18 12.68 15.84
C GLY A 38 9.55 11.27 15.38
N GLY A 39 10.00 10.44 16.32
CA GLY A 39 10.60 9.14 16.01
C GLY A 39 9.68 8.18 15.25
N PHE A 40 8.38 8.16 15.56
CA PHE A 40 7.42 7.30 14.88
C PHE A 40 7.26 7.70 13.40
N VAL A 41 6.98 8.98 13.12
CA VAL A 41 6.77 9.48 11.75
C VAL A 41 8.02 9.28 10.90
N LYS A 42 9.19 9.62 11.45
CA LYS A 42 10.48 9.38 10.80
C LYS A 42 10.71 7.90 10.48
N SER A 43 10.43 6.99 11.41
CA SER A 43 10.60 5.55 11.17
C SER A 43 9.70 5.01 10.04
N VAL A 44 8.47 5.54 9.92
CA VAL A 44 7.56 5.18 8.84
C VAL A 44 8.10 5.70 7.51
N ALA A 45 8.54 6.95 7.45
CA ALA A 45 9.15 7.52 6.26
C ALA A 45 10.40 6.75 5.82
N ASP A 46 11.28 6.39 6.76
CA ASP A 46 12.48 5.59 6.50
C ASP A 46 12.15 4.22 5.92
N ASN A 47 11.14 3.54 6.45
CA ASN A 47 10.70 2.25 5.93
C ASN A 47 10.13 2.37 4.51
N VAL A 48 9.35 3.42 4.24
CA VAL A 48 8.81 3.68 2.90
C VAL A 48 9.92 4.00 1.91
N MET A 49 10.89 4.83 2.29
CA MET A 49 12.06 5.15 1.45
C MET A 49 12.92 3.91 1.17
N LYS A 50 13.14 3.06 2.18
CA LYS A 50 13.82 1.77 2.01
C LYS A 50 13.05 0.82 1.08
N PHE A 51 11.73 0.80 1.17
CA PHE A 51 10.91 0.02 0.25
C PHE A 51 11.05 0.54 -1.18
N ALA A 52 10.91 1.86 -1.38
CA ALA A 52 10.97 2.50 -2.69
C ALA A 52 12.35 2.44 -3.35
N GLY A 53 13.42 2.67 -2.58
CA GLY A 53 14.81 2.68 -3.08
C GLY A 53 15.53 1.34 -2.98
N GLY A 54 15.07 0.43 -2.11
CA GLY A 54 15.71 -0.86 -1.86
C GLY A 54 15.11 -2.03 -2.63
N MET A 55 13.95 -1.86 -3.28
CA MET A 55 13.42 -2.88 -4.18
C MET A 55 14.11 -2.83 -5.54
N PRO A 56 14.72 -3.94 -6.00
CA PRO A 56 15.23 -4.04 -7.36
C PRO A 56 14.10 -3.80 -8.38
N THR A 57 14.36 -3.03 -9.43
CA THR A 57 13.41 -2.77 -10.52
C THR A 57 12.76 -4.06 -11.07
N PRO A 58 13.49 -5.19 -11.26
CA PRO A 58 12.87 -6.44 -11.68
C PRO A 58 11.77 -6.96 -10.74
N SER A 59 11.92 -6.76 -9.42
CA SER A 59 10.92 -7.16 -8.43
C SER A 59 9.64 -6.32 -8.55
N LEU A 60 9.79 -5.01 -8.78
CA LEU A 60 8.65 -4.10 -9.03
C LEU A 60 7.90 -4.47 -10.32
N ILE A 61 8.64 -4.78 -11.39
CA ILE A 61 8.06 -5.27 -12.65
C ILE A 61 7.30 -6.58 -12.42
N GLY A 62 7.88 -7.52 -11.69
CA GLY A 62 7.24 -8.80 -11.35
C GLY A 62 5.91 -8.61 -10.61
N ILE A 63 5.86 -7.73 -9.62
CA ILE A 63 4.62 -7.38 -8.91
C ILE A 63 3.61 -6.78 -9.88
N GLY A 64 4.03 -5.83 -10.73
CA GLY A 64 3.17 -5.21 -11.73
C GLY A 64 2.54 -6.21 -12.70
N VAL A 65 3.33 -7.18 -13.19
CA VAL A 65 2.86 -8.25 -14.08
C VAL A 65 1.83 -9.14 -13.36
N ILE A 66 2.09 -9.53 -12.11
CA ILE A 66 1.15 -10.36 -11.34
C ILE A 66 -0.18 -9.61 -11.14
N LEU A 67 -0.13 -8.34 -10.76
CA LEU A 67 -1.35 -7.53 -10.59
C LEU A 67 -2.12 -7.37 -11.91
N ALA A 68 -1.41 -7.17 -13.02
CA ALA A 68 -2.02 -7.10 -14.35
C ALA A 68 -2.72 -8.42 -14.73
N ILE A 69 -2.09 -9.57 -14.45
CA ILE A 69 -2.70 -10.89 -14.70
C ILE A 69 -3.93 -11.09 -13.82
N VAL A 70 -3.83 -10.79 -12.52
CA VAL A 70 -4.97 -10.87 -11.59
C VAL A 70 -6.13 -10.01 -12.09
N TYR A 71 -5.84 -8.76 -12.49
CA TYR A 71 -6.84 -7.85 -13.04
C TYR A 71 -7.50 -8.41 -14.31
N LEU A 72 -6.71 -8.89 -15.28
CA LEU A 72 -7.22 -9.48 -16.53
C LEU A 72 -8.10 -10.72 -16.28
N VAL A 73 -7.70 -11.58 -15.34
CA VAL A 73 -8.48 -12.75 -14.93
C VAL A 73 -9.80 -12.32 -14.28
N MET A 74 -9.77 -11.36 -13.35
CA MET A 74 -10.98 -10.83 -12.73
C MET A 74 -11.93 -10.16 -13.73
N GLN A 75 -11.39 -9.44 -14.73
CA GLN A 75 -12.19 -8.84 -15.79
C GLN A 75 -12.86 -9.89 -16.66
N ARG A 76 -12.19 -11.02 -16.95
CA ARG A 76 -12.74 -12.10 -17.78
C ARG A 76 -13.80 -12.95 -17.06
N LEU A 77 -13.77 -13.00 -15.73
CA LEU A 77 -14.73 -13.76 -14.92
C LEU A 77 -15.99 -12.94 -14.54
N ARG A 78 -16.02 -11.65 -14.88
CA ARG A 78 -17.20 -10.76 -14.78
C ARG A 78 -18.00 -10.82 -16.07
#